data_AF-A0A0F9HKM0-F1
#
_entry.id   AF-A0A0F9HKM0-F1
#
_cell.length_a   1.000
_cell.length_b   1.000
_cell.length_c   1.000
_cell.angle_alpha   90.00
_cell.angle_beta   90.00
_cell.angle_gamma   90.00
#
_symmetry.space_group_name_H-M   'P 1'
#
loop_
_entity.id
_entity.type
_entity.pdbx_description
1 polymer ?
#
loop_
_entity_poly.entity_id
_entity_poly.type
_entity_poly.pdbx_seq_one_letter_code
_entity_poly.pdbx_strand_id
1 'polypeptide(L)'
;MPTEQELKDNAQAAHDNLSEDYYKNGLMSKEDFDYYHGEIWDGLETAKITAGYLTVPKLPRDLEAEIDELRAEIGELRKPSR
;
A
#
# COMPACT_ATOMS: atom_id res chain seq x y z
N MET A 1 -18.13 3.29 -7.33
CA MET A 1 -17.00 2.69 -6.59
C MET A 1 -17.46 1.32 -6.13
N PRO A 2 -16.72 0.24 -6.40
CA PRO A 2 -17.03 -1.06 -5.83
C PRO A 2 -16.95 -0.99 -4.29
N THR A 3 -17.77 -1.79 -3.62
CA THR A 3 -17.74 -1.98 -2.17
C THR A 3 -16.47 -2.69 -1.73
N GLU A 4 -16.11 -2.59 -0.45
CA GLU A 4 -14.96 -3.32 0.08
C GLU A 4 -15.11 -4.85 -0.08
N GLN A 5 -16.36 -5.35 0.00
CA GLN A 5 -16.64 -6.77 -0.17
C GLN A 5 -16.45 -7.21 -1.62
N GLU A 6 -16.95 -6.44 -2.59
CA GLU A 6 -16.74 -6.74 -4.02
C GLU A 6 -15.25 -6.76 -4.38
N LEU A 7 -14.44 -5.87 -3.80
CA LEU A 7 -12.98 -5.90 -3.99
C LEU A 7 -12.34 -7.19 -3.43
N LYS A 8 -12.76 -7.63 -2.24
CA LYS A 8 -12.28 -8.88 -1.62
C LYS A 8 -12.69 -10.10 -2.44
N ASP A 9 -13.94 -10.16 -2.87
CA ASP A 9 -14.48 -11.28 -3.63
C ASP A 9 -13.78 -11.43 -4.98
N ASN A 10 -13.49 -10.31 -5.66
CA ASN A 10 -12.75 -10.32 -6.92
C ASN A 10 -11.30 -10.81 -6.74
N ALA A 11 -10.60 -10.34 -5.69
CA ALA A 11 -9.25 -10.79 -5.38
C ALA A 11 -9.22 -12.28 -5.02
N GLN A 12 -10.19 -12.75 -4.24
CA GLN A 12 -10.32 -14.17 -3.89
C GLN A 12 -10.56 -15.03 -5.13
N ALA A 13 -11.46 -14.63 -6.02
CA ALA A 13 -11.74 -15.37 -7.25
C ALA A 13 -10.49 -15.46 -8.16
N ALA A 14 -9.71 -14.38 -8.26
CA ALA A 14 -8.44 -14.40 -8.99
C ALA A 14 -7.42 -15.34 -8.33
N HIS A 15 -7.30 -15.28 -7.00
CA HIS A 15 -6.41 -16.15 -6.22
C HIS A 15 -6.76 -17.64 -6.38
N ASP A 16 -8.04 -17.97 -6.34
CA ASP A 16 -8.50 -19.36 -6.42
C ASP A 16 -8.24 -19.96 -7.81
N ASN A 17 -8.49 -19.18 -8.87
CA ASN A 17 -8.13 -19.59 -10.24
C ASN A 17 -6.61 -19.80 -10.39
N LEU A 18 -5.80 -18.86 -9.89
CA LEU A 18 -4.34 -18.96 -9.93
C LEU A 18 -3.84 -20.20 -9.16
N SER A 19 -4.43 -20.47 -8.00
CA SER A 19 -4.11 -21.63 -7.16
C SER A 19 -4.49 -22.94 -7.84
N GLU A 20 -5.61 -22.99 -8.53
CA GLU A 20 -6.01 -24.15 -9.32
C GLU A 20 -5.03 -24.41 -10.47
N ASP A 21 -4.63 -23.37 -11.20
CA ASP A 21 -3.67 -23.49 -12.30
C ASP A 21 -2.30 -23.98 -11.83
N TYR A 22 -1.83 -23.56 -10.65
CA TYR A 22 -0.57 -24.02 -10.09
C TYR A 22 -0.67 -25.42 -9.45
N TYR A 23 -1.54 -25.60 -8.46
CA TYR A 23 -1.56 -26.83 -7.66
C TYR A 23 -2.25 -28.01 -8.32
N LYS A 24 -3.30 -27.78 -9.12
CA LYS A 24 -4.05 -28.87 -9.77
C LYS A 24 -3.58 -29.12 -11.19
N ASN A 25 -3.39 -28.05 -11.96
CA ASN A 25 -3.13 -28.17 -13.39
C ASN A 25 -1.63 -28.13 -13.74
N GLY A 26 -0.78 -27.63 -12.84
CA GLY A 26 0.67 -27.53 -13.06
C GLY A 26 1.05 -26.64 -14.24
N LEU A 27 0.26 -25.59 -14.52
CA LEU A 27 0.37 -24.75 -15.72
C LEU A 27 1.44 -23.66 -15.62
N MET A 28 2.05 -23.46 -14.45
CA MET A 28 3.04 -22.42 -14.22
C MET A 28 4.13 -22.88 -13.25
N SER A 29 5.26 -22.17 -13.30
CA SER A 29 6.35 -22.39 -12.34
C SER A 29 5.98 -21.83 -10.97
N LYS A 30 6.74 -22.23 -9.93
CA LYS A 30 6.59 -21.64 -8.60
C LYS A 30 6.88 -20.14 -8.62
N GLU A 31 7.87 -19.71 -9.39
CA GLU A 31 8.29 -18.30 -9.47
C GLU A 31 7.17 -17.45 -10.09
N ASP A 32 6.53 -17.95 -11.15
CA ASP A 32 5.36 -17.28 -11.74
C ASP A 32 4.18 -17.25 -10.76
N PHE A 33 3.92 -18.37 -10.07
CA PHE A 33 2.85 -18.43 -9.08
C PHE A 33 3.08 -17.40 -7.96
N ASP A 34 4.28 -17.37 -7.36
CA ASP A 34 4.62 -16.43 -6.30
C ASP A 34 4.46 -14.97 -6.77
N TYR A 35 4.89 -14.67 -7.99
CA TYR A 35 4.76 -13.34 -8.59
C TYR A 35 3.29 -12.91 -8.74
N TYR A 36 2.48 -13.70 -9.45
CA TYR A 36 1.08 -13.36 -9.67
C TYR A 36 0.25 -13.39 -8.39
N HIS A 37 0.58 -14.28 -7.46
CA HIS A 37 -0.06 -14.33 -6.15
C HIS A 37 0.18 -13.02 -5.38
N GLY A 38 1.40 -12.46 -5.42
CA GLY A 38 1.71 -11.15 -4.83
C GLY A 38 0.89 -10.02 -5.46
N GLU A 39 0.89 -9.94 -6.80
CA GLU A 39 0.19 -8.89 -7.56
C GLU A 39 -1.32 -8.83 -7.25
N ILE A 40 -1.97 -9.98 -7.00
CA ILE A 40 -3.39 -10.02 -6.62
C ILE A 40 -3.63 -9.25 -5.31
N TRP A 41 -2.79 -9.47 -4.31
CA TRP A 41 -2.96 -8.88 -2.98
C TRP A 41 -2.52 -7.41 -2.94
N ASP A 42 -1.44 -7.07 -3.65
CA ASP A 42 -1.00 -5.67 -3.81
C ASP A 42 -2.05 -4.85 -4.59
N GLY A 43 -2.68 -5.46 -5.60
CA GLY A 43 -3.80 -4.88 -6.33
C GLY A 43 -5.02 -4.63 -5.44
N LEU A 44 -5.35 -5.58 -4.55
CA LEU A 44 -6.42 -5.41 -3.56
C LEU A 44 -6.12 -4.26 -2.59
N GLU A 45 -4.89 -4.18 -2.08
CA GLU A 45 -4.47 -3.09 -1.19
C GLU A 45 -4.61 -1.73 -1.87
N THR A 46 -4.07 -1.61 -3.08
CA THR A 46 -4.16 -0.40 -3.91
C THR A 46 -5.60 0.02 -4.18
N ALA A 47 -6.47 -0.94 -4.51
CA ALA A 47 -7.88 -0.70 -4.75
C ALA A 47 -8.59 -0.20 -3.48
N LYS A 48 -8.28 -0.78 -2.31
CA LYS A 48 -8.83 -0.34 -1.03
C LYS A 48 -8.35 1.05 -0.62
N ILE A 49 -7.08 1.38 -0.86
CA ILE A 49 -6.54 2.73 -0.64
C ILE A 49 -7.28 3.73 -1.52
N THR A 50 -7.37 3.43 -2.82
CA THR A 50 -8.05 4.29 -3.80
C THR A 50 -9.52 4.50 -3.47
N ALA A 51 -10.18 3.46 -2.94
CA ALA A 51 -11.57 3.53 -2.50
C ALA A 51 -11.79 4.14 -1.11
N GLY A 52 -10.72 4.47 -0.39
CA GLY A 52 -10.79 5.03 0.96
C GLY A 52 -11.15 4.03 2.05
N TYR A 53 -11.11 2.73 1.76
CA TYR A 53 -11.31 1.66 2.74
C TYR A 53 -10.03 1.36 3.55
N LEU A 54 -8.87 1.71 2.98
CA LEU A 54 -7.58 1.62 3.66
C LEU A 54 -6.89 2.99 3.61
N THR A 55 -6.17 3.33 4.66
CA THR A 55 -5.28 4.49 4.68
C THR A 55 -3.85 4.03 4.54
N VAL A 56 -3.07 4.68 3.69
CA VAL A 56 -1.63 4.41 3.55
C VAL A 56 -0.97 4.60 4.92
N PRO A 57 -0.15 3.63 5.39
CA PRO A 57 0.62 3.81 6.61
C PRO A 57 1.46 5.10 6.51
N LYS A 58 1.25 6.02 7.44
CA LYS A 58 2.13 7.19 7.54
C LYS A 58 3.50 6.70 8.00
N LEU A 59 4.56 7.18 7.35
CA LEU A 59 5.91 6.99 7.86
C LEU A 59 5.96 7.47 9.32
N PRO A 60 6.74 6.81 10.19
CA PRO A 60 7.02 7.34 11.52
C PRO A 60 7.51 8.78 11.39
N ARG A 61 6.92 9.68 12.18
CA ARG A 61 7.36 11.07 12.23
C ARG A 61 8.80 11.13 12.74
N ASP A 62 9.66 11.82 12.01
CA ASP A 62 10.98 12.20 12.52
C ASP A 62 10.82 13.46 13.38
N LEU A 63 10.50 13.24 14.66
CA LEU A 63 10.26 14.34 15.59
C LEU A 63 11.49 15.23 15.78
N GLU A 64 12.71 14.69 15.60
CA GLU A 64 13.93 15.46 15.78
C GLU A 64 14.14 16.42 14.61
N ALA A 65 14.00 15.93 13.37
CA ALA A 65 14.02 16.77 12.17
C ALA A 65 12.90 17.83 12.19
N GLU A 66 11.68 17.45 12.57
CA GLU A 66 10.56 18.39 12.68
C GLU A 66 10.80 19.47 13.74
N ILE A 67 11.41 19.12 14.89
CA ILE A 67 11.76 20.10 15.93
C ILE A 67 12.86 21.06 15.45
N ASP A 68 13.87 20.56 14.74
CA ASP A 68 14.96 21.38 14.23
C ASP A 68 14.48 22.36 13.15
N GLU A 69 13.58 21.95 12.25
CA GLU A 69 12.92 22.83 11.30
C GLU A 69 12.13 23.95 12.00
N LEU A 70 11.31 23.59 13.01
CA LEU A 70 10.54 24.57 13.78
C LEU A 70 11.44 25.56 14.54
N ARG A 71 12.57 25.09 15.06
CA ARG A 71 13.56 25.96 15.74
C ARG A 71 14.21 26.93 14.76
N ALA A 72 14.55 26.46 13.56
CA ALA A 72 15.11 27.31 12.52
C ALA A 72 14.11 28.40 12.09
N GLU A 73 12.84 28.03 11.88
CA GLU A 73 11.77 28.97 11.51
C GLU A 73 11.55 30.05 12.59
N ILE A 74 11.51 29.64 13.88
CA ILE A 74 11.41 30.59 15.00
C ILE A 74 12.65 31.50 15.07
N GLY A 75 13.84 30.98 14.77
CA GLY A 75 15.09 31.73 14.74
C GLY A 75 15.10 32.82 13.67
N GLU A 76 14.60 32.53 12.47
CA GLU A 76 14.46 33.50 11.38
C GLU A 76 13.39 34.55 11.68
N LEU A 77 12.25 34.16 12.27
CA LEU A 77 11.20 35.10 12.71
C LEU A 77 11.66 36.07 13.81
N ARG A 78 12.68 35.69 14.58
CA ARG A 78 13.26 36.51 15.66
C ARG A 78 14.42 37.42 15.23
N LYS A 79 14.91 37.31 14.00
CA LYS A 79 15.94 38.25 13.51
C LYS A 79 15.28 39.61 13.22
N PRO A 80 15.66 40.70 13.91
CA PRO A 80 15.15 42.02 13.58
C PRO A 80 15.57 42.37 12.16
N SER A 81 14.61 42.73 11.31
CA SER A 81 14.89 43.31 10.00
C SER A 81 15.76 44.55 10.21
N ARG A 82 16.98 44.52 9.68
CA ARG A 82 17.88 45.67 9.66
C ARG A 82 17.33 46.77 8.76
#